data_AF-A0A6L5FYD1-F1
#
_entry.id   AF-A0A6L5FYD1-F1
#
_cell.length_a   1.000
_cell.length_b   1.000
_cell.length_c   1.000
_cell.angle_alpha   90.00
_cell.angle_beta   90.00
_cell.angle_gamma   90.00
#
_symmetry.space_group_name_H-M   'P 1'
#
loop_
_entity.id
_entity.type
_entity.pdbx_description
1 polymer ?
#
loop_
_entity_poly.entity_id
_entity_poly.type
_entity_poly.pdbx_seq_one_letter_code
_entity_poly.pdbx_strand_id
1 'polypeptide(L)'
;MKLVDTTIAVDHLRGAPAATDLLGSLISEGETLVASEITRFELLAGVRKAELESLEAFFSSLAWAPIDEEISRTAGTLAQHLRAGHSGVDAADYLIAATALVLDADLLTTNVRHFPMMKKLRAPY
;
A
#
# COMPACT_ATOMS: atom_id res chain seq x y z
N MET A 1 -10.05 2.88 -8.71
CA MET A 1 -9.60 2.90 -7.30
C MET A 1 -8.18 2.37 -7.24
N LYS A 2 -7.30 3.06 -6.51
CA LYS A 2 -5.90 2.68 -6.34
C LYS A 2 -5.59 2.46 -4.86
N LEU A 3 -4.93 1.35 -4.53
CA LEU A 3 -4.42 1.08 -3.19
C LEU A 3 -2.96 1.52 -3.11
N VAL A 4 -2.66 2.50 -2.26
CA VAL A 4 -1.32 3.05 -2.05
C VAL A 4 -0.57 2.17 -1.05
N ASP A 5 0.51 1.53 -1.51
CA ASP A 5 1.46 0.82 -0.65
C ASP A 5 2.37 1.81 0.11
N THR A 6 3.00 1.32 1.17
CA THR A 6 3.93 2.07 2.03
C THR A 6 5.08 2.67 1.25
N THR A 7 5.59 1.97 0.23
CA THR A 7 6.69 2.48 -0.61
C THR A 7 6.34 3.79 -1.31
N ILE A 8 5.14 3.87 -1.92
CA ILE A 8 4.66 5.07 -2.61
C ILE A 8 4.43 6.21 -1.62
N ALA A 9 3.83 5.90 -0.47
CA ALA A 9 3.59 6.87 0.59
C ALA A 9 4.90 7.48 1.12
N VAL A 10 5.91 6.64 1.39
CA VAL A 10 7.24 7.07 1.85
C VAL A 10 7.92 7.95 0.80
N ASP A 11 7.88 7.56 -0.47
CA ASP A 11 8.49 8.36 -1.55
C ASP A 11 7.83 9.74 -1.65
N HIS A 12 6.50 9.81 -1.58
CA HIS A 12 5.77 11.08 -1.58
C HIS A 12 6.11 11.95 -0.36
N LEU A 13 6.10 11.39 0.85
CA LEU A 13 6.41 12.10 2.09
C LEU A 13 7.87 12.62 2.12
N ARG A 14 8.78 11.97 1.38
CA ARG A 14 10.16 12.44 1.18
C ARG A 14 10.30 13.47 0.06
N GLY A 15 9.21 13.83 -0.61
CA GLY A 15 9.20 14.79 -1.71
C GLY A 15 9.76 14.23 -3.01
N ALA A 16 9.73 12.91 -3.22
CA ALA A 16 10.13 12.33 -4.50
C ALA A 16 9.17 12.81 -5.62
N PRO A 17 9.67 13.43 -6.71
CA PRO A 17 8.81 13.97 -7.76
C PRO A 17 7.92 12.90 -8.40
N ALA A 18 8.48 11.73 -8.73
CA ALA A 18 7.73 10.67 -9.40
C ALA A 18 6.50 10.19 -8.61
N ALA A 19 6.63 10.03 -7.28
CA ALA A 19 5.52 9.65 -6.41
C ALA A 19 4.50 10.79 -6.25
N THR A 20 4.98 12.02 -6.10
CA THR A 20 4.13 13.19 -5.91
C THR A 20 3.32 13.51 -7.17
N ASP A 21 3.96 13.43 -8.34
CA ASP A 21 3.32 13.63 -9.63
C ASP A 21 2.30 12.51 -9.91
N LEU A 22 2.64 11.25 -9.59
CA LEU A 22 1.71 10.11 -9.71
C LEU A 22 0.45 10.32 -8.86
N LEU A 23 0.59 10.61 -7.57
CA LEU A 23 -0.56 10.80 -6.69
C LEU A 23 -1.38 12.02 -7.11
N GLY A 24 -0.70 13.11 -7.49
CA GLY A 24 -1.35 14.32 -7.99
C GLY A 24 -2.13 14.11 -9.29
N SER A 25 -1.59 13.34 -10.23
CA SER A 25 -2.28 13.03 -11.50
C SER A 25 -3.51 12.17 -11.26
N LEU A 26 -3.39 11.12 -10.44
CA LEU A 26 -4.51 10.24 -10.10
C LEU A 26 -5.67 11.02 -9.45
N ILE A 27 -5.35 11.91 -8.50
CA ILE A 27 -6.36 12.78 -7.89
C ILE A 27 -7.01 13.69 -8.94
N SER A 28 -6.21 14.28 -9.83
CA SER A 28 -6.70 15.18 -10.89
C SER A 28 -7.59 14.46 -11.90
N GLU A 29 -7.35 13.17 -12.13
CA GLU A 29 -8.15 12.28 -12.96
C GLU A 29 -9.43 11.77 -12.26
N GLY A 30 -9.61 12.10 -10.97
CA GLY A 30 -10.77 11.70 -10.18
C GLY A 30 -10.67 10.27 -9.63
N GLU A 31 -9.48 9.67 -9.60
CA GLU A 31 -9.28 8.36 -9.00
C GLU A 31 -9.43 8.41 -7.48
N THR A 32 -10.09 7.39 -6.92
CA THR A 32 -10.17 7.21 -5.47
C THR A 32 -8.88 6.55 -4.98
N LEU A 33 -8.17 7.24 -4.09
CA LEU A 33 -6.99 6.72 -3.41
C LEU A 33 -7.36 6.18 -2.03
N VAL A 34 -6.94 4.94 -1.77
CA VAL A 34 -7.12 4.25 -0.48
C VAL A 34 -5.78 3.67 -0.04
N ALA A 35 -5.57 3.51 1.26
CA ALA A 35 -4.45 2.77 1.82
C ALA A 35 -4.93 1.78 2.89
N SER A 36 -4.18 0.71 3.14
CA SER A 36 -4.47 -0.25 4.21
C SER A 36 -4.09 0.34 5.57
N GLU A 37 -4.81 0.01 6.64
CA GLU A 37 -4.37 0.32 8.02
C GLU A 37 -2.97 -0.27 8.33
N ILE A 38 -2.54 -1.32 7.63
CA ILE A 38 -1.15 -1.82 7.71
C ILE A 38 -0.14 -0.79 7.22
N THR A 39 -0.42 -0.13 6.09
CA THR A 39 0.41 0.98 5.60
C THR A 39 0.42 2.14 6.61
N ARG A 40 -0.72 2.45 7.25
CA ARG A 40 -0.75 3.48 8.31
C ARG A 40 0.18 3.12 9.46
N PHE A 41 0.09 1.87 9.92
CA PHE A 41 0.93 1.35 10.99
C PHE A 41 2.42 1.46 10.63
N GLU A 42 2.82 1.06 9.44
CA GLU A 42 4.22 1.11 9.01
C GLU A 42 4.75 2.55 8.95
N LEU A 43 3.95 3.48 8.43
CA LEU A 43 4.31 4.90 8.37
C LEU A 43 4.44 5.50 9.77
N LEU A 44 3.48 5.24 10.67
CA LEU A 44 3.55 5.68 12.06
C LEU A 44 4.73 5.07 12.82
N ALA A 45 5.06 3.80 12.55
CA ALA A 45 6.21 3.14 13.18
C ALA A 45 7.55 3.73 12.70
N GLY A 46 7.60 4.23 11.45
CA GLY A 46 8.80 4.78 10.83
C GLY A 46 8.99 6.30 10.95
N VAL A 47 7.94 7.05 11.35
CA VAL A 47 7.96 8.51 11.32
C VAL A 47 8.85 9.13 12.41
N ARG A 48 9.56 10.21 12.07
CA ARG A 48 10.26 11.04 13.06
C ARG A 48 9.32 12.11 13.59
N LYS A 49 9.54 12.57 14.83
CA LYS A 49 8.70 13.62 15.45
C LYS A 49 8.56 14.89 14.59
N ALA A 50 9.61 15.27 13.87
CA ALA A 50 9.60 16.45 12.99
C ALA A 50 8.76 16.28 11.72
N GLU A 51 8.42 15.04 11.35
CA GLU A 51 7.69 14.68 10.12
C GLU A 51 6.21 14.35 10.40
N LEU A 52 5.79 14.34 11.68
CA LEU A 52 4.47 13.90 12.10
C LEU A 52 3.34 14.76 11.53
N GLU A 53 3.51 16.07 11.48
CA GLU A 53 2.49 16.98 10.93
C GLU A 53 2.24 16.71 9.44
N SER A 54 3.31 16.54 8.65
CA SER A 54 3.20 16.17 7.24
C SER A 54 2.57 14.79 7.05
N LEU A 55 2.86 13.84 7.94
CA LEU A 55 2.26 12.51 7.92
C LEU A 55 0.75 12.55 8.20
N GLU A 56 0.32 13.30 9.20
CA GLU A 56 -1.11 13.47 9.52
C GLU A 56 -1.86 14.18 8.38
N ALA A 57 -1.24 15.17 7.74
CA ALA A 57 -1.80 15.81 6.55
C ALA A 57 -1.98 14.80 5.41
N PHE A 58 -0.99 13.93 5.17
CA PHE A 58 -1.10 12.84 4.20
C PHE A 58 -2.20 11.82 4.59
N PHE A 59 -2.36 11.51 5.87
CA PHE A 59 -3.44 10.61 6.30
C PHE A 59 -4.82 11.17 6.01
N SER A 60 -4.99 12.49 6.13
CA SER A 60 -6.26 13.17 5.84
C SER A 60 -6.64 13.20 4.35
N SER A 61 -5.69 12.94 3.44
CA SER A 61 -5.94 12.95 1.98
C SER A 61 -6.31 11.58 1.41
N LEU A 62 -6.30 10.53 2.22
CA LEU A 62 -6.57 9.15 1.80
C LEU A 62 -7.81 8.57 2.49
N ALA A 63 -8.51 7.69 1.79
CA ALA A 63 -9.39 6.72 2.44
C ALA A 63 -8.55 5.60 3.07
N TRP A 64 -9.06 4.98 4.13
CA TRP A 64 -8.33 3.92 4.84
C TRP A 64 -9.18 2.66 4.97
N ALA A 65 -8.61 1.54 4.52
CA ALA A 65 -9.23 0.24 4.57
C ALA A 65 -8.88 -0.47 5.88
N PRO A 66 -9.86 -0.76 6.76
CA PRO A 66 -9.63 -1.53 7.97
C PRO A 66 -9.22 -2.97 7.63
N ILE A 67 -8.51 -3.64 8.52
CA ILE A 67 -8.26 -5.08 8.41
C ILE A 67 -9.37 -5.83 9.14
N ASP A 68 -10.23 -6.50 8.39
CA ASP A 68 -11.31 -7.31 8.90
C ASP A 68 -11.07 -8.82 8.69
N GLU A 69 -12.10 -9.63 8.97
CA GLU A 69 -12.02 -11.09 8.82
C GLU A 69 -11.80 -11.52 7.37
N GLU A 70 -12.43 -10.84 6.40
CA GLU A 70 -12.32 -11.20 4.98
C GLU A 70 -10.91 -10.97 4.46
N ILE A 71 -10.32 -9.80 4.75
CA ILE A 71 -8.93 -9.50 4.40
C ILE A 71 -7.99 -10.47 5.10
N SER A 72 -8.21 -10.74 6.39
CA SER A 72 -7.35 -11.65 7.17
C SER A 72 -7.34 -13.07 6.60
N ARG A 73 -8.50 -13.61 6.25
CA ARG A 73 -8.63 -14.96 5.64
C ARG A 73 -8.02 -15.01 4.25
N THR A 74 -8.20 -13.95 3.46
CA THR A 74 -7.61 -13.83 2.12
C THR A 74 -6.09 -13.80 2.21
N ALA A 75 -5.53 -12.97 3.09
CA ALA A 75 -4.08 -12.91 3.34
C ALA A 75 -3.52 -14.25 3.81
N GLY A 76 -4.20 -14.93 4.74
CA GLY A 76 -3.81 -16.26 5.20
C GLY A 76 -3.78 -17.30 4.08
N THR A 77 -4.76 -17.25 3.17
CA THR A 77 -4.81 -18.12 1.99
C THR A 77 -3.65 -17.85 1.02
N LEU A 78 -3.33 -16.57 0.78
CA LEU A 78 -2.17 -16.19 -0.04
C LEU A 78 -0.86 -16.72 0.58
N ALA A 79 -0.67 -16.50 1.87
CA ALA A 79 0.51 -16.94 2.60
C ALA A 79 0.65 -18.47 2.60
N GLN A 80 -0.44 -19.22 2.79
CA GLN A 80 -0.43 -20.68 2.75
C GLN A 80 0.13 -21.22 1.43
N HIS A 81 -0.24 -20.60 0.30
CA HIS A 81 0.19 -21.06 -1.02
C HIS A 81 1.60 -20.59 -1.41
N LEU A 82 2.02 -19.40 -0.97
CA LEU A 82 3.20 -18.74 -1.52
C LEU A 82 4.41 -18.72 -0.58
N ARG A 83 4.19 -18.79 0.74
CA ARG A 83 5.25 -18.58 1.74
C ARG A 83 6.39 -19.58 1.63
N ALA A 84 6.10 -20.83 1.28
CA ALA A 84 7.12 -21.86 1.10
C ALA A 84 8.07 -21.59 -0.08
N GLY A 85 7.61 -20.87 -1.11
CA GLY A 85 8.39 -20.54 -2.31
C GLY A 85 8.95 -19.12 -2.34
N HIS A 86 8.53 -18.24 -1.43
CA HIS A 86 8.86 -16.81 -1.44
C HIS A 86 9.22 -16.32 -0.04
N SER A 87 10.47 -16.56 0.37
CA SER A 87 10.97 -16.23 1.71
C SER A 87 11.10 -14.73 2.01
N GLY A 88 10.90 -13.86 1.01
CA GLY A 88 11.00 -12.41 1.14
C GLY A 88 9.67 -11.68 1.26
N VAL A 89 8.55 -12.39 1.37
CA VAL A 89 7.21 -11.81 1.52
C VAL A 89 6.77 -11.96 2.97
N ASP A 90 6.50 -10.85 3.64
CA ASP A 90 6.09 -10.83 5.04
C ASP A 90 4.56 -10.78 5.22
N ALA A 91 4.12 -10.75 6.48
CA ALA A 91 2.69 -10.72 6.79
C ALA A 91 2.01 -9.40 6.33
N ALA A 92 2.72 -8.28 6.37
CA ALA A 92 2.20 -6.99 5.94
C ALA A 92 1.96 -6.99 4.42
N ASP A 93 2.91 -7.53 3.64
CA ASP A 93 2.77 -7.69 2.19
C ASP A 93 1.51 -8.51 1.83
N TYR A 94 1.27 -9.63 2.52
CA TYR A 94 0.06 -10.44 2.30
C TYR A 94 -1.23 -9.71 2.66
N LEU A 95 -1.23 -8.93 3.73
CA LEU A 95 -2.40 -8.16 4.17
C LEU A 95 -2.69 -7.00 3.21
N ILE A 96 -1.67 -6.31 2.72
CA ILE A 96 -1.81 -5.25 1.71
C ILE A 96 -2.32 -5.85 0.39
N ALA A 97 -1.74 -6.97 -0.06
CA ALA A 97 -2.21 -7.67 -1.26
C ALA A 97 -3.68 -8.11 -1.12
N ALA A 98 -4.04 -8.71 0.02
CA ALA A 98 -5.41 -9.11 0.30
C ALA A 98 -6.37 -7.92 0.32
N THR A 99 -5.95 -6.79 0.90
CA THR A 99 -6.73 -5.55 0.89
C THR A 99 -7.02 -5.10 -0.55
N ALA A 100 -6.00 -5.13 -1.43
CA ALA A 100 -6.17 -4.76 -2.85
C ALA A 100 -7.16 -5.70 -3.55
N LEU A 101 -7.05 -7.01 -3.32
CA LEU A 101 -7.92 -8.01 -3.95
C LEU A 101 -9.37 -7.92 -3.48
N VAL A 102 -9.60 -7.73 -2.17
CA VAL A 102 -10.95 -7.64 -1.59
C VAL A 102 -11.66 -6.36 -2.07
N LEU A 103 -10.93 -5.25 -2.20
CA LEU A 103 -11.47 -3.98 -2.67
C LEU A 103 -11.53 -3.84 -4.20
N ASP A 104 -11.05 -4.83 -4.95
CA ASP A 104 -10.84 -4.75 -6.41
C ASP A 104 -10.06 -3.48 -6.82
N ALA A 105 -9.00 -3.18 -6.06
CA ALA A 105 -8.17 -1.99 -6.23
C ALA A 105 -6.84 -2.32 -6.90
N ASP A 106 -6.37 -1.43 -7.78
CA ASP A 106 -5.02 -1.56 -8.34
C ASP A 106 -3.97 -1.15 -7.29
N LEU A 107 -3.09 -2.09 -6.93
CA LEU A 107 -2.00 -1.84 -6.00
C LEU A 107 -0.91 -0.97 -6.65
N LEU A 108 -0.56 0.15 -6.01
CA LEU A 108 0.58 0.99 -6.37
C LEU A 108 1.73 0.67 -5.41
N THR A 109 2.84 0.14 -5.93
CA THR A 109 4.05 -0.18 -5.14
C THR A 109 5.29 -0.12 -6.02
N THR A 110 6.44 0.26 -5.46
CA THR A 110 7.75 0.10 -6.13
C THR A 110 8.40 -1.25 -5.80
N ASN A 111 7.93 -1.95 -4.77
CA ASN A 111 8.47 -3.25 -4.32
C ASN A 111 7.72 -4.44 -4.95
N VAL A 112 7.57 -4.46 -6.29
CA VAL A 112 6.80 -5.48 -7.03
C VAL A 112 7.15 -6.93 -6.62
N ARG A 113 8.42 -7.21 -6.30
CA ARG A 113 8.89 -8.54 -5.87
C ARG A 113 8.26 -9.06 -4.58
N HIS A 114 7.74 -8.18 -3.72
CA HIS A 114 7.04 -8.56 -2.49
C HIS A 114 5.61 -9.01 -2.74
N PHE A 115 5.10 -8.82 -3.96
CA PHE A 115 3.72 -9.13 -4.32
C PHE A 115 3.61 -10.20 -5.41
N PRO A 116 4.20 -11.41 -5.24
CA PRO A 116 4.18 -12.45 -6.26
C PRO A 116 2.77 -13.00 -6.54
N MET A 117 1.80 -12.75 -5.65
CA MET A 117 0.38 -13.09 -5.85
C MET A 117 -0.32 -12.19 -6.88
N MET A 118 0.16 -10.96 -7.11
CA MET A 118 -0.48 -9.97 -7.96
C MET A 118 0.00 -10.11 -9.41
N LYS A 119 -0.82 -10.75 -10.25
CA LYS A 119 -0.48 -10.95 -11.66
C LYS A 119 -0.44 -9.60 -12.39
N LYS A 120 0.60 -9.39 -13.22
CA LYS A 120 0.81 -8.18 -14.03
C LYS A 120 1.09 -6.89 -13.24
N LEU A 121 1.41 -6.99 -11.95
CA LEU A 121 1.85 -5.84 -11.16
C LEU A 121 3.15 -5.26 -11.73
N ARG A 122 3.22 -3.92 -11.80
CA ARG A 122 4.38 -3.16 -12.27
C ARG A 122 4.56 -1.94 -11.38
N ALA A 123 5.82 -1.52 -11.20
CA ALA A 123 6.10 -0.27 -10.53
C ALA A 123 5.50 0.89 -11.37
N PRO A 124 4.84 1.87 -10.73
CA PRO A 124 4.19 2.96 -11.45
C PRO A 124 5.20 4.00 -11.97
N TYR A 125 6.45 3.95 -11.50
CA TYR A 125 7.59 4.75 -11.94
C TYR A 125 8.90 3.99 -11.70
#